data_AF-A0A173ZWZ9-F1
#
_entry.id   AF-A0A173ZWZ9-F1
#
_cell.length_a   1.000
_cell.length_b   1.000
_cell.length_c   1.000
_cell.angle_alpha   90.00
_cell.angle_beta   90.00
_cell.angle_gamma   90.00
#
_symmetry.space_group_name_H-M   'P 1'
#
loop_
_entity.id
_entity.type
_entity.pdbx_description
1 polymer ?
#
loop_
_entity_poly.entity_id
_entity_poly.type
_entity_poly.pdbx_seq_one_letter_code
_entity_poly.pdbx_strand_id
1 'polypeptide(L)'
;MVLEDIFEIIKDRKENGEDGSYTKYLFDKGTDKILKKVGEECTEVIIAAKGEDKNEIVNEICDLAYHVLVLMADKEITLEELNEQLKIRRNKINNFKGERKSIDNV
;
A
#
# COMPACT_ATOMS: atom_id res chain seq x y z
N MET A 1 14.82 -0.69 -9.24
CA MET A 1 14.08 0.59 -9.05
C MET A 1 13.93 0.82 -7.56
N VAL A 2 13.80 2.08 -7.09
CA VAL A 2 13.70 2.38 -5.64
C VAL A 2 12.63 1.54 -4.91
N LEU A 3 11.48 1.28 -5.52
CA LEU A 3 10.43 0.43 -4.94
C LEU A 3 10.84 -1.04 -4.78
N GLU A 4 11.60 -1.58 -5.73
CA GLU A 4 12.15 -2.95 -5.63
C GLU A 4 13.16 -3.02 -4.48
N ASP A 5 14.05 -2.03 -4.37
CA ASP A 5 15.05 -1.96 -3.31
C ASP A 5 14.38 -1.87 -1.93
N ILE A 6 13.33 -1.05 -1.79
CA ILE A 6 12.54 -0.95 -0.56
C ILE A 6 11.85 -2.28 -0.24
N PHE A 7 11.30 -2.98 -1.24
CA PHE A 7 10.64 -4.25 -1.02
C PHE A 7 11.61 -5.35 -0.58
N GLU A 8 12.81 -5.41 -1.17
CA GLU A 8 13.87 -6.31 -0.72
C GLU A 8 14.28 -6.02 0.73
N ILE A 9 14.44 -4.74 1.10
CA ILE A 9 14.73 -4.34 2.48
C ILE A 9 13.60 -4.76 3.44
N ILE A 10 12.34 -4.62 3.03
CA ILE A 10 11.19 -5.06 3.84
C ILE A 10 11.23 -6.57 4.08
N LYS A 11 11.50 -7.37 3.03
CA LYS A 11 11.62 -8.83 3.15
C LYS A 11 12.79 -9.22 4.05
N ASP A 12 13.96 -8.61 3.87
CA ASP A 12 15.11 -8.84 4.73
C ASP A 12 14.78 -8.51 6.19
N ARG A 13 14.10 -7.38 6.46
CA ARG A 13 13.68 -7.03 7.83
C ARG A 13 12.60 -7.94 8.41
N LYS A 14 11.81 -8.63 7.59
CA LYS A 14 10.86 -9.66 8.04
C LYS A 14 11.60 -10.85 8.66
N GLU A 15 12.72 -11.25 8.07
CA GLU A 15 13.48 -12.43 8.46
C GLU A 15 14.61 -12.10 9.45
N ASN A 16 15.36 -11.03 9.18
CA ASN A 16 16.60 -10.63 9.83
C ASN A 16 16.51 -9.28 10.56
N GLY A 17 15.30 -8.74 10.74
CA GLY A 17 15.12 -7.41 11.34
C GLY A 17 15.66 -7.34 12.77
N GLU A 18 16.38 -6.26 13.06
CA GLU A 18 16.85 -5.92 14.40
C GLU A 18 15.66 -5.66 15.35
N ASP A 19 15.81 -6.10 16.60
CA ASP A 19 14.84 -5.85 17.66
C ASP A 19 14.61 -4.36 17.84
N GLY A 20 13.33 -3.96 17.84
CA GLY A 20 12.93 -2.56 17.95
C GLY A 20 12.83 -1.79 16.63
N SER A 21 13.24 -2.37 15.49
CA SER A 21 12.99 -1.75 14.19
C SER A 21 11.48 -1.73 13.87
N TYR A 22 11.02 -0.64 13.23
CA TYR A 22 9.59 -0.45 12.94
C TYR A 22 9.02 -1.58 12.06
N THR A 23 9.74 -1.96 11.01
CA THR A 23 9.31 -3.01 10.07
C THR A 23 9.16 -4.35 10.78
N LYS A 24 10.12 -4.72 11.64
CA LYS A 24 10.03 -5.94 12.45
C LYS A 24 8.83 -5.88 13.39
N TYR A 25 8.64 -4.75 14.07
CA TYR A 25 7.48 -4.55 14.95
C TYR A 25 6.14 -4.78 14.24
N LEU A 26 6.00 -4.35 12.97
CA LEU A 26 4.78 -4.61 12.20
C LEU A 26 4.56 -6.10 11.98
N PHE A 27 5.61 -6.85 11.61
CA PHE A 27 5.54 -8.29 11.41
C PHE A 27 5.31 -9.05 12.73
N ASP A 28 5.96 -8.64 13.82
CA ASP A 28 5.77 -9.23 15.17
C ASP A 28 4.33 -9.06 15.66
N LYS A 29 3.67 -7.95 15.30
CA LYS A 29 2.25 -7.70 15.61
C LYS A 29 1.30 -8.36 14.61
N GLY A 30 1.80 -8.82 13.48
CA GLY A 30 1.06 -9.55 12.46
C GLY A 30 0.08 -8.71 11.64
N THR A 31 -0.70 -9.42 10.81
CA THR A 31 -1.58 -8.86 9.78
C THR A 31 -2.50 -7.75 10.28
N ASP A 32 -3.12 -7.88 11.46
CA ASP A 32 -4.07 -6.87 11.96
C ASP A 32 -3.41 -5.52 12.18
N LYS A 33 -2.15 -5.48 12.64
CA LYS A 33 -1.42 -4.22 12.82
C LYS A 33 -1.03 -3.61 11.48
N ILE A 34 -0.63 -4.44 10.52
CA ILE A 34 -0.30 -4.02 9.15
C ILE A 34 -1.53 -3.42 8.48
N LEU A 35 -2.69 -4.09 8.54
CA LEU A 35 -3.95 -3.61 7.96
C LEU A 35 -4.44 -2.31 8.61
N LYS A 36 -4.26 -2.16 9.92
CA LYS A 36 -4.55 -0.88 10.61
C LYS A 36 -3.74 0.26 10.03
N LYS A 37 -2.44 0.09 9.82
CA LYS A 37 -1.60 1.11 9.17
C LYS A 37 -2.03 1.38 7.73
N VAL A 38 -2.29 0.35 6.92
CA VAL A 38 -2.81 0.55 5.56
C VAL A 38 -4.10 1.38 5.55
N GLY A 39 -5.01 1.16 6.50
CA GLY A 39 -6.24 1.95 6.63
C GLY A 39 -6.02 3.39 7.10
N GLU A 40 -5.08 3.59 8.01
CA GLU A 40 -4.64 4.91 8.52
C GLU A 40 -4.09 5.75 7.37
N GLU A 41 -3.05 5.26 6.68
CA GLU A 41 -2.40 5.99 5.57
C GLU A 41 -3.37 6.23 4.40
N CYS A 42 -4.28 5.30 4.15
CA CYS A 42 -5.32 5.50 3.13
C CYS A 42 -6.23 6.69 3.48
N THR A 43 -6.58 6.83 4.77
CA THR A 43 -7.38 7.95 5.27
C THR A 43 -6.59 9.25 5.20
N GLU A 44 -5.30 9.22 5.54
CA GLU A 44 -4.40 10.38 5.48
C GLU A 44 -4.20 10.85 4.03
N VAL A 45 -4.00 9.95 3.07
CA VAL A 45 -3.99 10.30 1.64
C VAL A 45 -5.28 11.01 1.21
N ILE A 46 -6.44 10.53 1.65
CA ILE A 46 -7.74 11.17 1.34
C ILE A 46 -7.79 12.58 1.93
N ILE A 47 -7.34 12.76 3.17
CA ILE A 47 -7.33 14.05 3.85
C ILE A 47 -6.35 15.02 3.18
N ALA A 48 -5.11 14.59 2.94
CA ALA A 48 -4.08 15.38 2.28
C ALA A 48 -4.52 15.80 0.87
N ALA A 49 -5.16 14.90 0.12
CA ALA A 49 -5.66 15.18 -1.23
C ALA A 49 -6.83 16.19 -1.26
N LYS A 50 -7.50 16.46 -0.14
CA LYS A 50 -8.47 17.56 -0.03
C LYS A 50 -7.82 18.92 0.21
N GLY A 51 -6.57 18.94 0.66
CA GLY A 51 -5.76 20.14 0.79
C GLY A 51 -5.11 20.56 -0.54
N GLU A 52 -4.17 21.50 -0.45
CA GLU A 52 -3.41 22.00 -1.62
C GLU A 52 -1.90 21.73 -1.49
N ASP A 53 -1.42 21.18 -0.37
CA ASP A 53 0.01 20.88 -0.17
C ASP A 53 0.41 19.59 -0.89
N LYS A 54 1.09 19.76 -2.03
CA LYS A 54 1.60 18.64 -2.82
C LYS A 54 2.62 17.78 -2.06
N ASN A 55 3.42 18.35 -1.18
CA ASN A 55 4.43 17.60 -0.44
C ASN A 55 3.77 16.68 0.58
N GLU A 56 2.75 17.18 1.28
CA GLU A 56 1.92 16.38 2.19
C GLU A 56 1.30 15.21 1.43
N ILE A 57 0.65 15.46 0.29
CA ILE A 57 0.06 14.40 -0.56
C ILE A 57 1.11 13.35 -0.96
N VAL A 58 2.30 13.77 -1.38
CA VAL A 58 3.37 12.84 -1.77
C VAL A 58 3.84 12.01 -0.58
N ASN A 59 3.99 12.60 0.61
CA ASN A 59 4.40 11.89 1.81
C ASN A 59 3.38 10.81 2.20
N GLU A 60 2.08 11.14 2.26
CA GLU A 60 1.04 10.17 2.60
C GLU A 60 0.93 9.05 1.56
N ILE A 61 1.13 9.37 0.27
CA ILE A 61 1.20 8.34 -0.78
C ILE A 61 2.40 7.43 -0.58
N CYS A 62 3.55 7.97 -0.18
CA CYS A 62 4.74 7.19 0.12
C CYS A 62 4.53 6.27 1.32
N ASP A 63 3.90 6.74 2.39
CA ASP A 63 3.62 5.94 3.57
C ASP A 63 2.59 4.84 3.28
N LEU A 64 1.53 5.15 2.54
CA LEU A 64 0.59 4.15 2.04
C LEU A 64 1.30 3.11 1.16
N ALA A 65 2.16 3.53 0.22
CA ALA A 65 2.90 2.62 -0.64
C ALA A 65 3.82 1.70 0.18
N TYR A 66 4.53 2.25 1.17
CA TYR A 66 5.37 1.46 2.07
C TYR A 66 4.56 0.40 2.82
N HIS A 67 3.41 0.79 3.39
CA HIS A 67 2.56 -0.14 4.15
C HIS A 67 1.89 -1.19 3.27
N VAL A 68 1.60 -0.89 2.00
CA VAL A 68 1.18 -1.89 1.01
C VAL A 68 2.30 -2.87 0.68
N LEU A 69 3.55 -2.42 0.55
CA LEU A 69 4.70 -3.31 0.35
C LEU A 69 4.94 -4.23 1.58
N VAL A 70 4.76 -3.72 2.80
CA VAL A 70 4.79 -4.54 4.02
C VAL A 70 3.67 -5.59 4.00
N LEU A 71 2.45 -5.21 3.60
CA LEU A 71 1.34 -6.15 3.44
C LEU A 71 1.64 -7.21 2.38
N MET A 72 2.24 -6.83 1.25
CA MET A 72 2.66 -7.78 0.21
C MET A 72 3.65 -8.81 0.78
N ALA A 73 4.65 -8.37 1.54
CA ALA A 73 5.61 -9.26 2.18
C ALA A 73 4.96 -10.17 3.25
N ASP A 74 3.98 -9.66 4.02
CA ASP A 74 3.18 -10.48 4.98
C ASP A 74 2.37 -11.56 4.26
N LYS A 75 1.87 -11.27 3.07
CA LYS A 75 1.03 -12.16 2.25
C LYS A 75 1.79 -12.96 1.19
N GLU A 76 3.11 -12.86 1.18
CA GLU A 76 3.99 -13.55 0.23
C GLU A 76 3.68 -13.21 -1.24
N ILE A 77 3.19 -11.99 -1.48
CA ILE A 77 2.88 -11.47 -2.81
C ILE A 77 4.14 -10.79 -3.37
N THR A 78 4.55 -11.20 -4.56
CA THR A 78 5.73 -10.65 -5.24
C THR A 78 5.41 -9.38 -6.03
N LEU A 79 6.44 -8.54 -6.27
CA LEU A 79 6.32 -7.42 -7.20
C LEU A 79 6.05 -7.88 -8.63
N GLU A 80 6.48 -9.09 -9.01
CA GLU A 80 6.20 -9.68 -10.32
C GLU A 80 4.70 -9.93 -10.49
N GLU A 81 4.05 -10.60 -9.54
CA GLU A 81 2.60 -10.82 -9.56
C GLU A 81 1.81 -9.51 -9.61
N LEU A 82 2.23 -8.50 -8.83
CA LEU A 82 1.62 -7.17 -8.89
C LEU A 82 1.77 -6.55 -10.29
N ASN A 83 2.97 -6.61 -10.88
CA ASN A 83 3.26 -6.07 -12.20
C ASN A 83 2.47 -6.79 -13.30
N GLU A 84 2.29 -8.11 -13.22
CA GLU A 84 1.44 -8.86 -14.15
C GLU A 84 -0.01 -8.38 -14.09
N GLN A 85 -0.56 -8.21 -12.89
CA GLN A 85 -1.91 -7.68 -12.73
C GLN A 85 -2.05 -6.24 -13.25
N LEU A 86 -1.02 -5.40 -13.04
CA LEU A 86 -0.99 -4.04 -13.59
C LEU A 86 -0.90 -4.04 -15.13
N LYS A 87 -0.13 -4.94 -15.74
CA LYS A 87 -0.09 -5.13 -17.20
C LYS A 87 -1.47 -5.52 -17.74
N ILE A 88 -2.16 -6.46 -17.08
CA ILE A 88 -3.54 -6.85 -17.45
C ILE A 88 -4.48 -5.65 -17.37
N ARG A 89 -4.40 -4.85 -16.30
CA ARG A 89 -5.23 -3.64 -16.15
C ARG A 89 -4.92 -2.57 -17.20
N ARG A 90 -3.65 -2.36 -17.52
CA ARG A 90 -3.22 -1.45 -18.60
C ARG A 90 -3.80 -1.86 -19.96
N ASN A 91 -3.99 -3.14 -20.23
CA ASN A 91 -4.59 -3.61 -21.48
C ASN A 91 -6.13 -3.51 -21.50
N LYS A 92 -6.78 -3.14 -20.38
CA LYS A 92 -8.24 -2.97 -20.25
C LYS A 92 -8.71 -1.51 -20.38
N ILE A 93 -7.86 -0.60 -20.86
CA ILE A 93 -8.19 0.81 -21.05
C ILE A 93 -9.37 0.93 -22.04
N ASN A 94 -10.43 1.66 -21.64
CA ASN A 94 -11.76 1.88 -22.26
C ASN A 94 -12.97 1.13 -21.65
N ASN A 95 -12.86 0.50 -20.49
CA ASN A 95 -14.00 -0.11 -19.77
C ASN A 95 -14.65 0.83 -18.73
N PHE A 96 -14.99 2.07 -19.09
CA PHE A 96 -15.75 2.95 -18.18
C PHE A 96 -17.12 2.32 -17.89
N LYS A 97 -17.34 1.88 -16.64
CA LYS A 97 -18.58 1.20 -16.22
C LYS A 97 -19.70 2.15 -15.79
N GLY A 98 -19.58 3.45 -16.08
CA GLY A 98 -20.51 4.45 -15.54
C GLY A 98 -20.34 4.63 -14.03
N GLU A 99 -21.04 5.63 -13.48
CA GLU A 99 -21.16 5.77 -12.03
C GLU A 99 -22.00 4.61 -11.46
N ARG A 100 -21.60 4.09 -10.28
CA ARG A 100 -22.47 3.18 -9.53
C ARG A 100 -23.74 3.94 -9.18
N LYS A 101 -24.90 3.39 -9.56
CA LYS A 101 -26.21 3.94 -9.15
C LYS A 101 -26.19 4.20 -7.65
N SER A 102 -26.72 5.35 -7.25
CA SER A 102 -26.97 5.68 -5.85
C SER A 102 -27.72 4.52 -5.19
N ILE A 103 -27.26 4.12 -4.00
CA ILE A 103 -28.00 3.18 -3.17
C ILE A 103 -29.10 4.03 -2.52
N ASP A 104 -30.20 4.21 -3.24
CA ASP A 104 -31.41 4.81 -2.67
C ASP A 104 -32.09 3.73 -1.83
N ASN A 105 -31.65 3.57 -0.58
CA ASN A 105 -32.38 2.88 0.48
C ASN A 105 -31.77 3.22 1.85
N VAL A 106 -32.10 4.42 2.36
CA VAL A 106 -32.33 4.68 3.78
C VAL A 106 -33.53 5.63 3.89
#